data_AF-A0A3P1V724-F1
#
_entry.id   AF-A0A3P1V724-F1
#
_cell.length_a   1.000
_cell.length_b   1.000
_cell.length_c   1.000
_cell.angle_alpha   90.00
_cell.angle_beta   90.00
_cell.angle_gamma   90.00
#
_symmetry.space_group_name_H-M   'P 1'
#
loop_
_entity.id
_entity.type
_entity.pdbx_description
1 polymer ?
#
loop_
_entity_poly.entity_id
_entity_poly.type
_entity_poly.pdbx_seq_one_letter_code
_entity_poly.pdbx_strand_id
1 'polypeptide(L)'
;PITVTIGEDGKGKVPNSELPDGKVPGTGKIIEPGKPAVEVPVETPAKVTPETPVTEKPGKIEITQQPNGNAIVTPKKPDGSTYPPGTKV
;
A
#
# COMPACT_ATOMS: atom_id res chain seq x y z
N PRO A 1 -23.30 -9.41 -0.72
CA PRO A 1 -23.26 -8.77 0.62
C PRO A 1 -22.11 -9.38 1.42
N ILE A 2 -21.31 -8.58 2.14
CA ILE A 2 -20.20 -9.08 2.95
C ILE A 2 -20.74 -9.40 4.35
N THR A 3 -20.42 -10.57 4.87
CA THR A 3 -20.76 -10.96 6.23
C THR A 3 -19.57 -10.65 7.13
N VAL A 4 -19.77 -9.81 8.14
CA VAL A 4 -18.71 -9.46 9.11
C VAL A 4 -19.08 -10.03 10.46
N THR A 5 -18.25 -10.94 10.97
CA THR A 5 -18.38 -11.45 12.34
C THR A 5 -17.71 -10.47 13.29
N ILE A 6 -18.47 -9.96 14.27
CA ILE A 6 -17.97 -9.06 15.31
C ILE A 6 -17.57 -9.89 16.53
N GLY A 7 -16.33 -9.74 16.98
CA GLY A 7 -15.82 -10.39 18.20
C GLY A 7 -16.33 -9.73 19.48
N GLU A 8 -16.02 -10.34 20.63
CA GLU A 8 -16.38 -9.80 21.96
C GLU A 8 -15.81 -8.40 22.24
N ASP A 9 -14.73 -8.02 21.54
CA ASP A 9 -14.10 -6.70 21.60
C ASP A 9 -14.79 -5.64 20.75
N GLY A 10 -15.91 -5.99 20.09
CA GLY A 10 -16.66 -5.09 19.22
C GLY A 10 -16.00 -4.85 17.86
N LYS A 11 -15.00 -5.66 17.46
CA LYS A 11 -14.30 -5.50 16.18
C LYS A 11 -14.56 -6.68 15.24
N GLY A 12 -14.64 -6.39 13.95
CA GLY A 12 -14.69 -7.38 12.87
C GLY A 12 -13.41 -7.37 12.04
N LYS A 13 -13.05 -8.52 11.46
CA LYS A 13 -11.98 -8.64 10.47
C LYS A 13 -12.56 -9.13 9.15
N VAL A 14 -12.15 -8.49 8.06
CA VAL A 14 -12.54 -8.86 6.70
C VAL A 14 -11.27 -9.03 5.87
N PRO A 15 -11.06 -10.16 5.18
CA PRO A 15 -9.95 -10.31 4.26
C PRO A 15 -9.98 -9.25 3.16
N ASN A 16 -8.82 -8.70 2.82
CA ASN A 16 -8.73 -7.67 1.76
C ASN A 16 -9.25 -8.17 0.40
N SER A 17 -9.16 -9.48 0.13
CA SER A 17 -9.70 -10.10 -1.08
C SER A 17 -11.22 -10.05 -1.19
N GLU A 18 -11.93 -9.90 -0.06
CA GLU A 18 -13.39 -9.84 0.02
C GLU A 18 -13.93 -8.40 0.05
N LEU A 19 -13.05 -7.41 0.09
CA LEU A 19 -13.43 -5.99 0.04
C LEU A 19 -13.81 -5.57 -1.40
N PRO A 20 -14.75 -4.61 -1.55
CA PRO A 20 -15.11 -4.03 -2.85
C PRO A 20 -14.00 -3.17 -3.43
N ASP A 21 -14.01 -2.89 -4.74
CA ASP A 21 -12.99 -2.03 -5.37
C ASP A 21 -13.06 -0.56 -4.94
N GLY A 22 -14.23 -0.10 -4.49
CA GLY A 22 -14.48 1.26 -4.01
C GLY A 22 -15.08 1.26 -2.61
N LYS A 23 -15.11 2.43 -1.97
CA LYS A 23 -15.83 2.56 -0.68
C LYS A 23 -17.34 2.44 -0.92
N VAL A 24 -18.00 1.64 -0.10
CA VAL A 24 -19.44 1.36 -0.24
C VAL A 24 -20.15 1.73 1.06
N PRO A 25 -21.09 2.70 1.05
CA PRO A 25 -21.93 2.99 2.21
C PRO A 25 -22.95 1.87 2.42
N GLY A 26 -23.35 1.66 3.67
CA GLY A 26 -24.36 0.69 4.05
C GLY A 26 -24.98 1.03 5.40
N THR A 27 -25.86 0.15 5.87
CA THR A 27 -26.55 0.29 7.16
C THR A 27 -26.29 -0.95 8.00
N GLY A 28 -25.69 -0.78 9.18
CA GLY A 28 -25.57 -1.81 10.19
C GLY A 28 -26.79 -1.83 11.09
N LYS A 29 -27.25 -3.01 11.50
CA LYS A 29 -28.38 -3.18 12.42
C LYS A 29 -27.87 -3.72 13.76
N ILE A 30 -28.11 -2.96 14.83
CA ILE A 30 -27.74 -3.30 16.20
C ILE A 30 -28.98 -3.82 16.91
N ILE A 31 -28.89 -5.02 17.50
CA ILE A 31 -29.98 -5.66 18.22
C ILE A 31 -29.50 -5.96 19.64
N GLU A 32 -30.10 -5.30 20.64
CA GLU A 32 -29.86 -5.55 22.05
C GLU A 32 -31.11 -6.19 22.68
N PRO A 33 -30.96 -7.19 23.58
CA PRO A 33 -32.10 -7.78 24.27
C PRO A 33 -32.94 -6.74 25.01
N GLY A 34 -34.26 -6.73 24.77
CA GLY A 34 -35.20 -5.83 25.44
C GLY A 34 -35.21 -4.38 24.93
N LYS A 35 -34.45 -4.05 23.87
CA LYS A 35 -34.43 -2.72 23.25
C LYS A 35 -34.84 -2.77 21.77
N PRO A 36 -35.37 -1.67 21.21
CA PRO A 36 -35.61 -1.58 19.78
C PRO A 36 -34.30 -1.69 18.99
N ALA A 37 -34.36 -2.30 17.82
CA ALA A 37 -33.20 -2.35 16.93
C ALA A 37 -32.85 -0.94 16.41
N VAL A 38 -31.55 -0.64 16.35
CA VAL A 38 -31.04 0.65 15.88
C VAL A 38 -30.29 0.43 14.58
N GLU A 39 -30.59 1.23 13.55
CA GLU A 39 -29.83 1.27 12.31
C GLU A 39 -28.79 2.38 12.36
N VAL A 40 -27.55 2.05 12.00
CA VAL A 40 -26.42 2.99 12.03
C VAL A 40 -25.75 2.96 10.65
N PRO A 41 -25.44 4.12 10.04
CA PRO A 41 -24.68 4.15 8.80
C PRO A 41 -23.29 3.56 9.02
N VAL A 42 -22.86 2.71 8.09
CA VAL A 42 -21.53 2.12 8.06
C VAL A 42 -20.92 2.34 6.68
N GLU A 43 -19.59 2.34 6.60
CA GLU A 43 -18.87 2.42 5.33
C GLU A 43 -17.92 1.21 5.23
N THR A 44 -18.07 0.41 4.18
CA THR A 44 -17.11 -0.65 3.87
C THR A 44 -15.97 -0.02 3.07
N PRO A 45 -14.71 -0.14 3.51
CA PRO A 45 -13.58 0.42 2.80
C PRO A 45 -13.34 -0.31 1.48
N ALA A 46 -12.63 0.36 0.57
CA ALA A 46 -12.13 -0.25 -0.64
C ALA A 46 -11.02 -1.28 -0.35
N LYS A 47 -10.90 -2.27 -1.22
CA LYS A 47 -9.80 -3.20 -1.31
C LYS A 47 -8.50 -2.45 -1.56
N VAL A 48 -7.49 -2.77 -0.77
CA VAL A 48 -6.13 -2.27 -0.94
C VAL A 48 -5.44 -3.09 -2.01
N THR A 49 -5.06 -2.44 -3.11
CA THR A 49 -4.21 -3.04 -4.13
C THR A 49 -2.80 -2.51 -3.91
N PRO A 50 -1.83 -3.34 -3.48
CA PRO A 50 -0.45 -2.89 -3.34
C PRO A 50 0.09 -2.49 -4.71
N GLU A 51 0.81 -1.38 -4.76
CA GLU A 51 1.52 -0.98 -5.96
C GLU A 51 2.59 -2.01 -6.29
N THR A 52 2.76 -2.29 -7.58
CA THR A 52 3.87 -3.14 -8.02
C THR A 52 5.17 -2.36 -7.75
N PRO A 53 6.12 -2.90 -6.96
CA PRO A 53 7.36 -2.20 -6.71
C PRO A 53 8.09 -2.01 -8.04
N VAL A 54 8.51 -0.77 -8.30
CA VAL A 54 9.32 -0.43 -9.47
C VAL A 54 10.77 -0.26 -9.06
N THR A 55 11.67 -0.87 -9.82
CA THR A 55 13.11 -0.60 -9.69
C THR A 55 13.45 0.62 -10.54
N GLU A 56 14.04 1.64 -9.91
CA GLU A 56 14.55 2.80 -10.63
C GLU A 56 15.70 2.37 -11.53
N LYS A 57 15.61 2.68 -12.84
CA LYS A 57 16.70 2.47 -13.78
C LYS A 57 17.61 3.70 -13.79
N PRO A 58 18.94 3.55 -13.74
CA PRO A 58 19.84 4.67 -13.87
C PRO A 58 19.58 5.44 -15.17
N GLY A 59 19.46 6.76 -15.07
CA GLY A 59 19.25 7.62 -16.24
C GLY A 59 20.54 7.90 -17.01
N LYS A 60 21.65 8.02 -16.28
CA LYS A 60 22.98 8.28 -16.84
C LYS A 60 24.03 7.48 -16.07
N ILE A 61 25.02 6.98 -16.80
CA ILE A 61 26.19 6.32 -16.23
C ILE A 61 27.41 7.19 -16.57
N GLU A 62 28.02 7.77 -15.54
CA GLU A 62 29.26 8.53 -15.71
C GLU A 62 30.46 7.60 -15.51
N ILE A 63 31.41 7.65 -16.44
CA ILE A 63 32.61 6.81 -16.44
C ILE A 63 33.83 7.72 -16.48
N THR A 64 34.69 7.60 -15.48
CA THR A 64 35.94 8.35 -15.39
C THR A 64 37.11 7.38 -15.42
N GLN A 65 37.95 7.46 -16.46
CA GLN A 65 39.12 6.61 -16.60
C GLN A 65 40.28 7.11 -15.71
N GLN A 66 40.99 6.17 -15.09
CA GLN A 66 42.16 6.41 -14.27
C GLN A 66 43.45 6.12 -15.08
N PRO A 67 44.59 6.75 -14.76
CA PRO A 67 45.85 6.55 -15.50
C PRO A 67 46.37 5.10 -15.53
N ASN A 68 45.99 4.30 -14.53
CA ASN A 68 46.33 2.87 -14.45
C ASN A 68 45.41 1.97 -15.30
N GLY A 69 44.48 2.55 -16.08
CA GLY A 69 43.53 1.83 -16.93
C GLY A 69 42.23 1.43 -16.23
N ASN A 70 42.10 1.64 -14.91
CA ASN A 70 40.84 1.40 -14.20
C ASN A 70 39.79 2.47 -14.55
N ALA A 71 38.51 2.19 -14.25
CA ALA A 71 37.43 3.15 -14.41
C ALA A 71 36.62 3.29 -13.11
N ILE A 72 36.25 4.53 -12.78
CA ILE A 72 35.26 4.84 -11.75
C ILE A 72 33.92 5.01 -12.45
N VAL A 73 32.93 4.23 -12.03
CA VAL A 73 31.56 4.27 -12.56
C VAL A 73 30.64 4.90 -11.53
N THR A 74 29.88 5.92 -11.93
CA THR A 74 28.90 6.59 -11.08
C THR A 74 27.54 6.59 -11.77
N PRO A 75 26.62 5.69 -11.39
CA PRO A 75 25.25 5.75 -11.86
C PRO A 75 24.52 6.95 -11.25
N LYS A 76 23.65 7.57 -12.04
CA LYS A 76 22.77 8.67 -11.64
C LYS A 76 21.32 8.30 -11.81
N LYS A 77 20.47 8.88 -10.98
CA LYS A 77 19.02 8.81 -11.14
C LYS A 77 18.57 9.40 -12.48
N PRO A 78 17.34 9.14 -12.94
CA PRO A 78 16.76 9.79 -14.12
C PRO A 78 16.85 11.32 -14.13
N ASP A 79 16.78 11.95 -12.96
CA ASP A 79 16.90 13.41 -12.78
C ASP A 79 18.36 13.92 -12.74
N GLY A 80 19.36 13.04 -12.87
CA GLY A 80 20.79 13.36 -12.83
C GLY A 80 21.39 13.46 -11.43
N SER A 81 20.58 13.35 -10.37
CA SER A 81 21.07 13.32 -8.99
C SER A 81 21.79 12.00 -8.66
N THR A 82 22.59 12.01 -7.59
CA THR A 82 23.28 10.79 -7.10
C THR A 82 22.35 9.93 -6.26
N TYR A 83 22.56 8.62 -6.28
CA TYR A 83 21.93 7.71 -5.33
C TYR A 83 22.44 7.97 -3.90
N PRO A 84 21.59 7.81 -2.87
CA PRO A 84 22.02 7.87 -1.47
C PRO A 84 23.12 6.83 -1.16
N PRO A 85 24.02 7.11 -0.21
CA PRO A 85 24.98 6.11 0.28
C PRO A 85 24.27 4.83 0.76
N GLY A 86 24.83 3.66 0.43
CA GLY A 86 24.24 2.36 0.79
C GLY A 86 23.16 1.86 -0.17
N THR A 87 22.83 2.60 -1.23
CA THR A 87 21.99 2.09 -2.32
C THR A 87 22.64 0.86 -2.94
N LYS A 88 21.90 -0.24 -3.00
CA LYS A 88 22.32 -1.45 -3.71
C LYS A 88 21.88 -1.34 -5.16
N VAL A 89 22.85 -1.46 -6.06
CA VAL A 89 22.67 -1.58 -7.51
C VAL A 89 22.69 -3.04 -7.93
#